data_AF-A0A5R8Y3P9-F1
#
_entry.id   AF-A0A5R8Y3P9-F1
#
_cell.length_a   1.000
_cell.length_b   1.000
_cell.length_c   1.000
_cell.angle_alpha   90.00
_cell.angle_beta   90.00
_cell.angle_gamma   90.00
#
_symmetry.space_group_name_H-M   'P 1'
#
loop_
_entity.id
_entity.type
_entity.pdbx_description
1 polymer ?
#
loop_
_entity_poly.entity_id
_entity_poly.type
_entity_poly.pdbx_seq_one_letter_code
_entity_poly.pdbx_strand_id
1 'polypeptide(L)' 'MTSEHLEPIKKDDIKELSKYNEDIHVIDYDEGNFHCAEVFSHEGAFRGCAKTKEEALKKAVNLYEKEHQ' A
#
# COMPACT_ATOMS: atom_id res chain seq x y z
N MET A 1 -15.25 21.37 -7.35
CA MET A 1 -14.44 20.55 -6.43
C MET A 1 -15.04 19.16 -6.50
N THR A 2 -14.53 18.33 -7.39
CA THR A 2 -15.02 16.96 -7.62
C THR A 2 -13.79 16.07 -7.68
N SER A 3 -13.44 15.51 -6.53
CA SER A 3 -12.59 14.34 -6.49
C SER A 3 -13.52 13.19 -6.10
N GLU A 4 -14.06 12.53 -7.11
CA GLU A 4 -14.64 11.21 -6.97
C GLU A 4 -13.68 10.20 -7.60
N HIS A 5 -13.71 8.99 -7.02
CA HIS A 5 -13.05 7.74 -7.42
C HIS A 5 -11.57 7.55 -7.02
N LEU A 6 -11.40 6.98 -5.82
CA LEU A 6 -10.28 6.09 -5.49
C LEU A 6 -10.59 4.72 -6.11
N GLU A 7 -9.87 4.33 -7.16
CA GLU A 7 -9.96 2.96 -7.68
C GLU A 7 -9.29 2.00 -6.68
N PRO A 8 -9.95 0.91 -6.24
CA PRO A 8 -9.33 -0.03 -5.33
C PRO A 8 -8.13 -0.71 -6.00
N ILE A 9 -6.95 -0.64 -5.37
CA ILE A 9 -5.78 -1.43 -5.78
C ILE A 9 -6.22 -2.88 -5.92
N LYS A 10 -6.06 -3.44 -7.12
CA LYS A 10 -6.44 -4.82 -7.39
C LYS A 10 -5.59 -5.72 -6.49
N LYS A 11 -6.24 -6.72 -5.89
CA LYS A 11 -5.59 -7.79 -5.11
C LYS A 11 -4.42 -8.47 -5.85
N ASP A 12 -4.36 -8.37 -7.18
CA ASP A 12 -3.26 -8.88 -8.00
C ASP A 12 -1.94 -8.08 -7.86
N ASP A 13 -1.96 -6.78 -7.55
CA ASP A 13 -0.74 -5.98 -7.29
C ASP A 13 -0.13 -6.29 -5.92
N ILE A 14 -0.91 -6.90 -5.04
CA ILE A 14 -0.55 -7.28 -3.65
C ILE A 14 -0.63 -8.80 -3.47
N LYS A 15 -0.40 -9.54 -4.55
CA LYS A 15 -0.35 -11.01 -4.55
C LYS A 15 0.66 -11.57 -3.54
N GLU A 16 1.75 -10.83 -3.30
CA GLU A 16 2.79 -11.20 -2.32
C GLU A 16 2.29 -11.06 -0.88
N LEU A 17 1.47 -10.05 -0.60
CA LEU A 17 0.83 -9.83 0.69
C LEU A 17 -0.22 -10.94 1.01
N SER A 18 -0.96 -11.44 0.01
CA SER A 18 -1.89 -12.58 0.20
C SER A 18 -1.20 -13.86 0.69
N LYS A 19 0.12 -13.96 0.61
CA LYS A 19 0.89 -15.12 1.08
C LYS A 19 0.97 -15.20 2.60
N TYR A 20 0.78 -14.08 3.29
CA TYR A 20 0.80 -14.00 4.76
C TYR A 20 -0.55 -14.39 5.38
N ASN A 21 -1.61 -14.56 4.57
CA ASN A 21 -2.94 -15.00 4.99
C ASN A 21 -3.52 -14.18 6.17
N GLU A 22 -3.03 -12.95 6.31
CA GLU A 22 -3.47 -11.93 7.25
C GLU A 22 -4.45 -10.96 6.58
N ASP A 23 -5.38 -10.43 7.38
CA ASP A 23 -6.31 -9.39 6.96
C ASP A 23 -5.56 -8.06 6.83
N ILE A 24 -4.89 -7.90 5.69
CA ILE A 24 -4.14 -6.71 5.34
C ILE A 24 -4.97 -5.82 4.41
N HIS A 25 -5.07 -4.55 4.79
CA HIS A 25 -5.74 -3.52 4.02
C HIS A 25 -4.70 -2.59 3.42
N VAL A 26 -4.71 -2.44 2.11
CA VAL A 26 -3.82 -1.48 1.44
C VAL A 26 -4.65 -0.34 0.89
N ILE A 27 -4.23 0.87 1.20
CA ILE A 27 -4.77 2.09 0.61
C ILE A 27 -3.66 2.76 -0.21
N ASP A 28 -3.97 3.20 -1.42
CA ASP A 28 -3.16 4.22 -2.10
C ASP A 28 -3.90 5.55 -2.06
N TYR A 29 -3.11 6.61 -1.99
CA TYR A 29 -3.60 7.96 -2.12
C TYR A 29 -2.52 8.85 -2.72
N ASP A 30 -2.97 9.85 -3.45
CA ASP A 30 -2.13 10.87 -4.07
C ASP A 30 -1.94 12.05 -3.10
N GLU A 31 -0.70 12.32 -2.71
CA GLU A 31 -0.33 13.47 -1.88
C GLU A 31 0.46 14.49 -2.71
N GLY A 32 -0.28 15.35 -3.40
CA GLY A 32 0.30 16.39 -4.27
C GLY A 32 0.98 15.80 -5.51
N ASN A 33 2.32 15.83 -5.55
CA ASN A 33 3.14 15.27 -6.64
C ASN A 33 3.72 13.88 -6.32
N PHE A 34 3.29 13.28 -5.20
CA PHE A 34 3.75 11.97 -4.75
C PHE A 34 2.58 11.01 -4.64
N HIS A 35 2.83 9.74 -4.94
CA HIS A 35 1.94 8.65 -4.61
C HIS A 35 2.36 8.08 -3.26
N CYS A 36 1.40 7.89 -2.37
CA CYS A 36 1.60 7.20 -1.10
C CYS A 36 0.76 5.93 -1.10
N ALA A 37 1.31 4.87 -0.52
CA ALA A 37 0.62 3.63 -0.23
C ALA A 37 0.80 3.33 1.26
N GLU A 38 -0.25 2.82 1.89
CA GLU A 38 -0.25 2.47 3.30
C GLU A 38 -0.83 1.07 3.46
N VAL A 39 -0.03 0.17 4.04
CA VAL A 39 -0.40 -1.22 4.32
C VAL A 39 -0.76 -1.30 5.80
N PHE A 40 -2.02 -1.54 6.10
CA PHE A 40 -2.51 -1.84 7.44
C PHE A 40 -2.54 -3.34 7.64
N SER A 41 -1.91 -3.82 8.70
CA SER A 41 -2.03 -5.18 9.21
C SER A 41 -2.55 -5.17 10.64
N HIS A 42 -2.73 -6.35 11.23
CA HIS A 42 -3.05 -6.47 12.66
C HIS A 42 -1.93 -5.88 13.55
N GLU A 43 -0.70 -5.89 13.07
CA GLU A 43 0.48 -5.47 13.82
C GLU A 43 0.78 -3.97 13.71
N GLY A 44 0.29 -3.29 12.66
CA GLY A 44 0.52 -1.86 12.49
C GLY A 44 0.16 -1.31 11.12
N ALA A 45 0.60 -0.08 10.86
CA ALA A 45 0.42 0.61 9.58
C ALA A 45 1.77 0.99 8.98
N PHE A 46 2.02 0.58 7.74
CA PHE A 46 3.28 0.75 7.03
C PHE A 46 3.08 1.64 5.80
N ARG A 47 3.63 2.85 5.86
CA ARG A 47 3.46 3.85 4.79
C ARG A 47 4.71 3.99 3.92
N GLY A 48 4.53 3.86 2.61
CA GLY A 48 5.54 4.13 1.59
C GLY A 48 5.09 5.22 0.62
N CYS A 49 5.87 6.30 0.49
CA CYS A 49 5.62 7.34 -0.51
C CYS A 49 6.73 7.39 -1.58
N ALA A 50 6.34 7.59 -2.83
CA ALA A 50 7.23 7.66 -3.98
C ALA A 50 6.65 8.51 -5.12
N LYS A 51 7.41 8.69 -6.20
CA LYS A 51 6.96 9.43 -7.40
C LYS A 51 5.99 8.66 -8.27
N THR A 52 5.89 7.34 -8.07
CA THR A 52 5.00 6.46 -8.84
C THR A 52 4.22 5.57 -7.87
N LYS A 53 2.99 5.18 -8.25
CA LYS A 53 2.16 4.26 -7.46
C LYS A 53 2.89 2.95 -7.16
N GLU A 54 3.58 2.41 -8.15
CA GLU A 54 4.31 1.14 -8.01
C GLU A 54 5.45 1.23 -6.99
N GLU A 55 6.26 2.29 -7.02
CA GLU A 55 7.32 2.47 -6.02
C GLU A 55 6.76 2.72 -4.61
N ALA A 56 5.64 3.44 -4.51
CA ALA A 56 4.99 3.72 -3.24
C ALA A 56 4.51 2.42 -2.59
N LEU A 57 3.83 1.58 -3.39
CA LEU A 57 3.37 0.26 -2.98
C LEU A 57 4.54 -0.64 -2.60
N LYS A 58 5.57 -0.75 -3.44
CA LYS A 58 6.78 -1.54 -3.13
C LYS A 58 7.44 -1.10 -1.83
N LYS A 59 7.51 0.21 -1.55
CA LYS A 59 8.04 0.69 -0.27
C LYS A 59 7.17 0.28 0.92
N ALA A 60 5.86 0.43 0.81
CA ALA A 60 4.92 0.09 1.88
C ALA A 60 4.96 -1.42 2.18
N VAL A 61 4.96 -2.26 1.14
CA VAL A 61 5.08 -3.71 1.24
C VAL A 61 6.43 -4.13 1.82
N ASN A 62 7.54 -3.57 1.32
CA ASN A 62 8.88 -3.89 1.83
C ASN A 62 9.06 -3.49 3.30
N LEU A 63 8.45 -2.37 3.73
CA LEU A 63 8.42 -1.98 5.15
C LEU A 63 7.69 -3.02 6.00
N TYR A 64 6.52 -3.49 5.52
CA TYR A 64 5.76 -4.55 6.19
C TYR A 64 6.56 -5.86 6.27
N GLU A 65 7.13 -6.33 5.15
CA GLU A 65 7.91 -7.56 5.09
C GLU A 65 9.16 -7.54 5.97
N LYS A 66 9.79 -6.36 6.13
CA LYS A 66 10.99 -6.20 6.96
C LYS A 66 10.72 -6.42 8.45
N GLU A 67 9.54 -6.03 8.95
CA GLU A 67 9.18 -6.24 10.35
C GLU A 67 8.69 -7.68 10.62
N HIS A 68 8.30 -8.43 9.58
CA HIS A 68 7.83 -9.83 9.67
C HIS A 68 8.95 -10.88 9.41
N GLN A 69 10.22 -10.49 9.35
CA GLN A 69 11.40 -11.37 9.25
C GLN A 69 12.19 -11.43 10.55
#